data_AF-A0A1L8ZBS8-F1
#
_entry.id   AF-A0A1L8ZBS8-F1
#
_cell.length_a   1.000
_cell.length_b   1.000
_cell.length_c   1.000
_cell.angle_alpha   90.00
_cell.angle_beta   90.00
_cell.angle_gamma   90.00
#
_symmetry.space_group_name_H-M   'P 1'
#
loop_
_entity.id
_entity.type
_entity.pdbx_description
1 polymer ?
#
loop_
_entity_poly.entity_id
_entity_poly.type
_entity_poly.pdbx_seq_one_letter_code
_entity_poly.pdbx_strand_id
1 'polypeptide(L)' 'MYSYIVEGGYKISGQITASGNKNAALPCILAALLTNEEVILENIPNINDVKVVLDILSDIGADIVREGNTLK' A
#
# COMPACT_ATOMS: atom_id res chain seq x y z
N MET A 1 -18.29 0.71 -15.19
CA MET A 1 -17.04 0.54 -15.96
C MET A 1 -16.36 1.89 -15.99
N TYR A 2 -15.12 1.97 -15.51
CA TYR A 2 -14.34 3.23 -15.53
C TYR A 2 -13.34 3.16 -16.68
N SER A 3 -13.10 4.28 -17.35
CA SER A 3 -12.08 4.42 -18.36
C SER A 3 -11.25 5.67 -18.09
N TYR A 4 -9.97 5.60 -18.46
CA TYR A 4 -9.13 6.79 -18.56
C TYR A 4 -9.12 7.23 -20.03
N ILE A 5 -9.39 8.52 -20.27
CA ILE A 5 -9.23 9.15 -21.57
C ILE A 5 -7.92 9.92 -21.51
N VAL A 6 -6.98 9.57 -22.39
CA VAL A 6 -5.64 10.18 -22.43
C VAL A 6 -5.48 10.90 -23.76
N GLU A 7 -5.23 12.20 -23.71
CA GLU A 7 -4.91 13.01 -24.89
C GLU A 7 -3.40 13.07 -25.09
N GLY A 8 -2.93 12.56 -26.23
CA GLY A 8 -1.50 12.54 -26.58
C GLY A 8 -0.97 13.89 -27.10
N GLY A 9 0.33 13.93 -27.37
CA GLY A 9 0.99 15.11 -27.99
C GLY A 9 1.73 16.03 -27.02
N TYR A 10 1.63 15.78 -25.70
CA TYR A 10 2.30 16.57 -24.67
C TYR A 10 3.60 15.90 -24.21
N LYS A 11 4.73 16.64 -24.24
CA LYS A 11 5.98 16.18 -23.63
C LYS A 11 5.85 16.24 -22.11
N ILE A 12 6.16 15.13 -21.43
CA ILE A 12 6.19 15.09 -19.96
C ILE A 12 7.46 15.80 -19.47
N SER A 13 7.32 16.62 -18.43
CA SER A 13 8.41 17.32 -17.74
C SER A 13 8.11 17.36 -16.24
N GLY A 14 9.14 17.17 -15.41
CA GLY A 14 9.02 17.20 -13.95
C GLY A 14 9.67 15.99 -13.28
N GLN A 15 9.40 15.84 -11.99
CA GLN A 15 9.86 14.72 -11.17
C GLN A 15 8.69 14.16 -10.37
N ILE A 16 8.69 12.86 -10.17
CA ILE A 16 7.76 12.16 -9.27
C ILE A 16 8.56 11.27 -8.33
N THR A 17 8.06 11.09 -7.12
CA THR A 17 8.58 10.08 -6.20
C THR A 17 7.75 8.81 -6.36
N ALA A 18 8.42 7.70 -6.68
CA ALA A 18 7.75 6.41 -6.75
C ALA A 18 7.31 5.96 -5.35
N SER A 19 6.11 5.39 -5.24
CA SER A 19 5.68 4.70 -4.02
C SER A 19 6.45 3.41 -3.79
N GLY A 20 6.37 2.85 -2.59
CA GLY A 20 6.97 1.54 -2.30
C GLY A 20 6.48 0.41 -3.20
N ASN A 21 7.30 -0.64 -3.25
CA ASN A 21 7.08 -1.79 -4.13
C ASN A 21 6.00 -2.72 -3.56
N LYS A 22 4.93 -2.99 -4.32
CA LYS A 22 3.86 -3.93 -3.94
C LYS A 22 4.40 -5.30 -3.51
N ASN A 23 5.34 -5.84 -4.27
CA ASN A 23 5.84 -7.20 -4.07
C ASN A 23 6.75 -7.31 -2.84
N ALA A 24 7.26 -6.19 -2.33
CA ALA A 24 7.91 -6.13 -1.02
C ALA A 24 6.89 -5.85 0.10
N ALA A 25 5.96 -4.93 -0.13
CA ALA A 25 4.96 -4.51 0.85
C ALA A 25 4.06 -5.66 1.31
N LEU A 26 3.50 -6.46 0.38
CA LEU A 26 2.54 -7.50 0.74
C LEU A 26 3.16 -8.58 1.65
N PRO A 27 4.34 -9.17 1.36
CA PRO A 27 4.99 -10.08 2.30
C PRO A 27 5.36 -9.44 3.64
N CYS A 28 5.82 -8.18 3.65
CA CYS A 28 6.13 -7.47 4.90
C CYS A 28 4.90 -7.30 5.80
N ILE A 29 3.75 -6.95 5.21
CA ILE A 29 2.48 -6.84 5.95
C ILE A 29 2.11 -8.19 6.57
N LEU A 30 2.22 -9.28 5.82
CA LEU A 30 1.90 -10.63 6.33
C LEU A 30 2.91 -11.09 7.40
N ALA A 31 4.19 -10.73 7.26
CA ALA A 31 5.22 -11.08 8.22
C ALA A 31 5.00 -10.39 9.58
N ALA A 32 4.29 -9.26 9.63
CA ALA A 32 3.93 -8.60 10.89
C ALA A 32 3.10 -9.50 11.82
N LEU A 33 2.34 -10.45 11.27
CA LEU A 33 1.54 -11.42 12.04
C LEU A 33 2.39 -12.43 12.82
N LEU A 34 3.70 -12.49 12.58
CA LEU A 34 4.60 -13.46 13.23
C LEU A 34 5.08 -12.99 14.61
N THR A 35 4.67 -11.82 15.06
CA THR A 35 5.01 -11.26 16.38
C THR A 35 3.77 -10.62 17.02
N ASN A 36 3.80 -10.51 18.35
CA ASN A 36 2.80 -9.76 19.13
C ASN A 36 3.28 -8.32 19.43
N GLU A 37 4.50 -7.96 19.00
CA GLU A 37 5.03 -6.60 19.12
C GLU A 37 4.48 -5.71 17.99
N GLU A 38 4.40 -4.40 18.23
CA GLU A 38 4.03 -3.42 17.20
C GLU A 38 5.05 -3.46 16.04
N VAL A 39 4.54 -3.51 14.80
CA VAL A 39 5.36 -3.51 13.59
C VAL A 39 5.02 -2.29 12.74
N ILE A 40 5.97 -1.37 12.63
CA ILE A 40 5.80 -0.15 11.84
C ILE A 40 6.36 -0.39 10.43
N LEU A 41 5.50 -0.28 9.42
CA LEU A 41 5.88 -0.40 8.01
C LEU A 41 5.71 0.94 7.29
N GLU A 42 6.81 1.51 6.82
CA GLU A 42 6.82 2.77 6.10
C GLU A 42 6.84 2.57 4.57
N ASN A 43 6.46 3.63 3.83
CA ASN A 43 6.45 3.66 2.37
C ASN A 43 5.56 2.57 1.73
N ILE A 44 4.45 2.23 2.38
CA ILE A 44 3.48 1.27 1.85
C ILE A 44 2.64 1.91 0.73
N PRO A 45 2.58 1.32 -0.48
CA PRO A 45 1.83 1.89 -1.59
C PRO A 45 0.32 1.91 -1.31
N ASN A 46 -0.37 2.95 -1.81
CA ASN A 46 -1.82 3.05 -1.72
C ASN A 46 -2.48 2.45 -2.97
N ILE A 47 -2.54 1.13 -3.02
CA ILE A 47 -3.10 0.37 -4.15
C ILE A 47 -4.11 -0.66 -3.66
N ASN A 48 -4.94 -1.16 -4.57
CA ASN A 48 -6.05 -2.04 -4.22
C ASN A 48 -5.61 -3.34 -3.54
N ASP A 49 -4.53 -3.97 -4.01
CA ASP A 49 -4.00 -5.21 -3.42
C ASP A 49 -3.65 -5.03 -1.94
N VAL A 50 -3.05 -3.89 -1.55
CA VAL A 50 -2.74 -3.59 -0.15
C VAL A 50 -4.03 -3.43 0.64
N LYS A 51 -5.01 -2.68 0.12
CA LYS A 51 -6.30 -2.48 0.82
C LYS A 51 -7.01 -3.79 1.10
N VAL A 52 -7.12 -4.66 0.10
CA VAL A 52 -7.75 -5.97 0.24
C VAL A 52 -7.05 -6.81 1.31
N VAL A 53 -5.72 -6.82 1.35
CA VAL A 53 -4.99 -7.55 2.41
C VAL A 53 -5.27 -6.95 3.78
N LEU A 54 -5.21 -5.62 3.94
CA LEU A 54 -5.50 -4.98 5.23
C LEU A 54 -6.93 -5.26 5.71
N ASP A 55 -7.92 -5.22 4.81
CA ASP A 55 -9.32 -5.55 5.12
C ASP A 55 -9.44 -7.00 5.62
N ILE A 56 -8.80 -7.96 4.93
CA ILE A 56 -8.76 -9.37 5.35
C ILE A 56 -8.11 -9.51 6.74
N LEU A 57 -6.99 -8.81 6.96
CA LEU A 57 -6.27 -8.89 8.23
C LEU A 57 -7.09 -8.29 9.39
N SER A 58 -7.77 -7.17 9.17
CA SER A 58 -8.68 -6.60 10.15
C SER A 58 -9.87 -7.51 10.43
N ASP A 59 -10.44 -8.17 9.42
CA ASP A 59 -11.55 -9.12 9.59
C ASP A 59 -11.17 -10.35 10.44
N ILE A 60 -9.90 -10.79 10.40
CA ILE A 60 -9.40 -11.88 11.26
C ILE A 60 -8.88 -11.39 12.62
N GLY A 61 -8.99 -10.08 12.91
CA GLY A 61 -8.72 -9.49 14.22
C GLY A 61 -7.37 -8.81 14.38
N ALA A 62 -6.66 -8.47 13.29
CA ALA A 62 -5.46 -7.64 13.38
C ALA A 62 -5.84 -6.16 13.60
N ASP A 63 -5.25 -5.56 14.63
CA ASP A 63 -5.32 -4.12 14.87
C ASP A 63 -4.35 -3.40 13.94
N ILE A 64 -4.86 -2.61 13.00
CA ILE A 64 -4.07 -1.93 11.98
C ILE A 64 -4.46 -0.46 11.94
N VAL A 65 -3.48 0.43 12.05
CA VAL A 65 -3.64 1.88 11.88
C VAL A 65 -2.85 2.34 10.66
N ARG A 66 -3.52 3.05 9.74
CA ARG A 66 -2.89 3.64 8.57
C ARG A 66 -2.80 5.16 8.68
N GLU A 67 -1.57 5.67 8.60
CA GLU A 67 -1.26 7.10 8.57
C GLU A 67 -0.48 7.44 7.29
N GLY A 68 -1.18 7.90 6.26
CA GLY A 68 -0.60 8.15 4.95
C GLY A 68 -0.06 6.87 4.30
N ASN A 69 1.28 6.78 4.20
CA ASN A 69 1.99 5.61 3.65
C ASN A 69 2.64 4.74 4.75
N THR A 70 2.29 4.97 6.02
CA THR A 70 2.77 4.18 7.14
C THR A 70 1.63 3.32 7.70
N LEU A 71 1.94 2.06 8.00
CA LEU A 71 1.10 1.14 8.76
C LEU A 71 1.72 0.91 10.14
N LYS A 72 0.87 0.86 11.15
CA LYS A 72 1.19 0.47 12.53
C LYS A 72 0.25 -0.66 12.93
#